data_AF-A0A6P9CBH6-F1
#
_entry.id   AF-A0A6P9CBH6-F1
#
_cell.length_a   1.000
_cell.length_b   1.000
_cell.length_c   1.000
_cell.angle_alpha   90.00
_cell.angle_beta   90.00
_cell.angle_gamma   90.00
#
_symmetry.space_group_name_H-M   'P 1'
#
loop_
_entity.id
_entity.type
_entity.pdbx_description
1 polymer ?
#
loop_
_entity_poly.entity_id
_entity_poly.type
_entity_poly.pdbx_seq_one_letter_code
_entity_poly.pdbx_strand_id
1 'polypeptide(L)'
;MEARPSVFIGSGTLEVDKRVSFHRSSQSVTGKNLPIVKISSQKKQKYVVHSSSSHLSTWPAYEPGQGILQNRKPCALPGWQSASKRLMPISKPRYLEELESYLRTELKALDLTKGKVQELKLQPYREVFECFMEEFKTYKPLLASIKREYESTIAHLQEKIYTLESVNGVLVTASDQCTQQILAFQEQEKIEIAKLKEERLYLLKLIDKMKEEKCSLETQVAKLRKTVAEEYLRYLNECDARKLLLLDLNEMYRQKEELRLTKEQEDVLDEDTVKLKVALRVARQDLTKAQIDLNTMQANYGDVVPRRDFELQEQKYNDLADKLSILQKDFDDLSDEYEILLDIHKQVAEDRDRYFNDLINVQRTSTPRPDWNKCGDVVLGGSERWNSLSVGKTSDQLLDVLLEEIGGGLLRERDTFVGRGRSERIPPYLRCDGLVRNKKLTKKEVIALLREIWREKIISDQQKGKQSSLSDFFLSFFQKKYGESAAFDWTYSIYENLKLFRSNEMMALFLNVLTGNVDEGVYHSHLLELNNLLKELTIADTENTGQLTEEQFM
;
A
#
# COMPACT_ATOMS: atom_id res chain seq x y z
N MET A 1 -43.74 38.17 36.96
CA MET A 1 -44.02 36.93 37.73
C MET A 1 -43.17 35.84 37.13
N GLU A 2 -42.06 35.54 37.78
CA GLU A 2 -41.13 34.47 37.42
C GLU A 2 -41.79 33.11 37.71
N ALA A 3 -41.79 32.23 36.72
CA ALA A 3 -42.16 30.82 36.90
C ALA A 3 -41.05 29.97 36.30
N ARG A 4 -40.27 29.34 37.19
CA ARG A 4 -39.33 28.25 36.87
C ARG A 4 -40.10 26.93 36.67
N PRO A 5 -39.55 25.98 35.89
CA PRO A 5 -40.25 24.78 35.45
C PRO A 5 -40.10 23.60 36.42
N SER A 6 -41.15 22.79 36.52
CA SER A 6 -41.18 21.52 37.25
C SER A 6 -40.61 20.38 36.42
N VAL A 7 -39.63 19.70 37.01
CA VAL A 7 -38.95 18.48 36.57
C VAL A 7 -39.89 17.28 36.68
N PHE A 8 -39.96 16.45 35.62
CA PHE A 8 -40.67 15.17 35.62
C PHE A 8 -39.64 14.04 35.80
N ILE A 9 -39.76 13.28 36.89
CA ILE A 9 -38.94 12.11 37.21
C ILE A 9 -39.67 10.86 36.71
N GLY A 10 -39.07 10.14 35.76
CA GLY A 10 -39.51 8.80 35.35
C GLY A 10 -38.63 7.74 36.00
N SER A 11 -39.20 6.93 36.91
CA SER A 11 -38.54 5.79 37.53
C SER A 11 -38.59 4.57 36.60
N GLY A 12 -37.42 4.10 36.14
CA GLY A 12 -37.25 2.81 35.49
C GLY A 12 -36.97 1.70 36.52
N THR A 13 -37.68 0.60 36.37
CA THR A 13 -37.59 -0.64 37.16
C THR A 13 -36.33 -1.46 36.81
N LEU A 14 -35.57 -1.77 37.86
CA LEU A 14 -34.71 -2.92 38.15
C LEU A 14 -34.57 -4.03 37.07
N GLU A 15 -33.33 -4.26 36.63
CA GLU A 15 -32.83 -5.60 36.31
C GLU A 15 -31.46 -5.85 36.98
N VAL A 16 -31.23 -7.12 37.30
CA VAL A 16 -30.34 -7.64 38.34
C VAL A 16 -28.89 -7.80 37.85
N ASP A 17 -27.97 -7.15 38.56
CA ASP A 17 -26.52 -7.27 38.38
C ASP A 17 -25.97 -8.61 38.91
N LYS A 18 -25.28 -9.37 38.05
CA LYS A 18 -24.37 -10.45 38.45
C LYS A 18 -22.95 -9.91 38.53
N ARG A 19 -22.46 -9.73 39.76
CA ARG A 19 -21.07 -9.41 40.10
C ARG A 19 -20.09 -10.45 39.53
N VAL A 20 -19.02 -9.98 38.90
CA VAL A 20 -17.72 -10.68 38.89
C VAL A 20 -16.64 -9.67 39.27
N SER A 21 -16.01 -9.90 40.41
CA SER A 21 -14.89 -9.16 40.96
C SER A 21 -13.56 -9.55 40.30
N PHE A 22 -12.76 -8.58 39.86
CA PHE A 22 -11.34 -8.81 39.57
C PHE A 22 -10.46 -8.31 40.72
N HIS A 23 -9.74 -9.24 41.34
CA HIS A 23 -8.71 -8.95 42.32
C HIS A 23 -7.51 -8.26 41.64
N ARG A 24 -7.16 -7.07 42.16
CA ARG A 24 -5.91 -6.35 41.89
C ARG A 24 -4.81 -6.97 42.77
N SER A 25 -3.79 -7.57 42.15
CA SER A 25 -2.53 -7.87 42.83
C SER A 25 -1.56 -6.72 42.56
N SER A 26 -1.36 -5.90 43.59
CA SER A 26 -0.32 -4.87 43.63
C SER A 26 0.96 -5.49 44.19
N GLN A 27 2.04 -5.49 43.42
CA GLN A 27 3.39 -5.58 43.98
C GLN A 27 4.21 -4.36 43.56
N SER A 28 4.43 -3.51 44.55
CA SER A 28 5.45 -2.47 44.57
C SER A 28 6.84 -3.13 44.60
N VAL A 29 7.74 -2.74 43.70
CA VAL A 29 9.18 -2.90 43.93
C VAL A 29 9.90 -1.59 43.62
N THR A 30 10.59 -1.15 44.64
CA THR A 30 11.38 0.06 44.83
C THR A 30 12.63 0.10 43.95
N GLY A 31 13.02 1.30 43.53
CA GLY A 31 14.23 1.56 42.75
C GLY A 31 15.53 1.27 43.50
N LYS A 32 16.53 0.80 42.75
CA LYS A 32 17.96 0.91 43.06
C LYS A 32 18.79 1.15 41.79
N ASN A 33 19.84 1.94 41.98
CA ASN A 33 20.73 2.63 41.05
C ASN A 33 21.58 1.77 40.06
N LEU A 34 21.78 2.35 38.85
CA LEU A 34 23.01 2.42 38.00
C LEU A 34 23.57 1.11 37.36
N PRO A 35 24.27 1.16 36.18
CA PRO A 35 25.07 2.27 35.67
C PRO A 35 24.89 2.68 34.18
N ILE A 36 25.25 3.94 33.94
CA ILE A 36 25.53 4.56 32.65
C ILE A 36 26.71 3.83 31.97
N VAL A 37 26.47 3.30 30.77
CA VAL A 37 27.55 2.90 29.84
C VAL A 37 27.62 3.93 28.72
N LYS A 38 28.67 4.74 28.75
CA LYS A 38 29.11 5.58 27.63
C LYS A 38 29.54 4.67 26.48
N ILE A 39 28.87 4.77 25.33
CA ILE A 39 29.40 4.19 24.09
C ILE A 39 30.09 5.30 23.31
N SER A 40 31.40 5.12 23.15
CA SER A 40 32.30 5.93 22.36
C SER A 40 31.92 5.95 20.88
N SER A 41 32.01 7.14 20.30
CA SER A 41 31.97 7.43 18.88
C SER A 41 33.04 6.64 18.10
N GLN A 42 32.61 5.71 17.25
CA GLN A 42 33.43 5.12 16.19
C GLN A 42 32.89 5.53 14.83
N LYS A 43 33.77 6.20 14.05
CA LYS A 43 33.60 6.60 12.66
C LYS A 43 33.21 5.39 11.81
N LYS A 44 32.05 5.43 11.14
CA LYS A 44 31.71 4.47 10.07
C LYS A 44 32.17 5.01 8.71
N GLN A 45 33.14 4.32 8.13
CA GLN A 45 33.51 4.42 6.72
C GLN A 45 32.33 3.99 5.84
N LYS A 46 32.13 4.76 4.76
CA LYS A 46 31.14 4.53 3.72
C LYS A 46 31.50 3.28 2.92
N TYR A 47 30.56 2.32 2.82
CA TYR A 47 30.53 1.35 1.74
C TYR A 47 29.32 1.64 0.85
N VAL A 48 29.60 1.77 -0.44
CA VAL A 48 28.66 1.97 -1.54
C VAL A 48 27.96 0.64 -1.81
N VAL A 49 26.63 0.62 -1.73
CA VAL A 49 25.80 -0.51 -2.17
C VAL A 49 25.20 -0.13 -3.52
N HIS A 50 25.63 -0.82 -4.57
CA HIS A 50 24.95 -0.81 -5.86
C HIS A 50 23.77 -1.78 -5.79
N SER A 51 22.56 -1.26 -5.85
CA SER A 51 21.33 -2.05 -6.00
C SER A 51 21.08 -2.33 -7.48
N SER A 52 21.56 -3.44 -7.99
CA SER A 52 21.01 -4.04 -9.21
C SER A 52 19.96 -5.07 -8.82
N SER A 53 18.72 -4.81 -9.26
CA SER A 53 17.60 -5.74 -9.41
C SER A 53 18.05 -7.20 -9.52
N SER A 54 17.56 -8.04 -8.62
CA SER A 54 17.62 -9.49 -8.77
C SER A 54 16.26 -10.09 -8.42
N HIS A 55 15.55 -10.50 -9.46
CA HIS A 55 14.53 -11.54 -9.40
C HIS A 55 15.09 -12.73 -8.60
N LEU A 56 14.34 -13.14 -7.58
CA LEU A 56 14.58 -14.38 -6.85
C LEU A 56 14.30 -15.55 -7.80
N SER A 57 15.35 -16.16 -8.34
CA SER A 57 15.29 -17.50 -8.90
C SER A 57 15.75 -18.51 -7.85
N THR A 58 14.80 -19.34 -7.46
CA THR A 58 14.94 -20.48 -6.56
C THR A 58 15.91 -21.50 -7.14
N TRP A 59 17.08 -21.68 -6.52
CA TRP A 59 18.00 -22.81 -6.76
C TRP A 59 18.72 -23.19 -5.45
N PRO A 60 19.11 -24.47 -5.25
CA PRO A 60 19.47 -25.40 -6.32
C PRO A 60 18.65 -26.70 -6.43
N ALA A 61 18.29 -27.03 -7.68
CA ALA A 61 17.77 -28.31 -8.11
C ALA A 61 18.78 -29.01 -9.03
N TYR A 62 19.81 -29.68 -8.49
CA TYR A 62 20.68 -30.65 -9.20
C TYR A 62 20.38 -30.88 -10.71
N GLU A 63 21.23 -30.37 -11.60
CA GLU A 63 21.34 -30.87 -12.98
C GLU A 63 22.69 -31.60 -13.16
N PRO A 64 22.71 -32.83 -13.73
CA PRO A 64 23.95 -33.53 -14.06
C PRO A 64 24.65 -32.86 -15.24
N GLY A 65 25.96 -32.65 -15.13
CA GLY A 65 26.77 -31.97 -16.13
C GLY A 65 26.67 -32.56 -17.54
N GLN A 66 26.31 -31.70 -18.50
CA GLN A 66 26.51 -31.96 -19.92
C GLN A 66 27.99 -31.75 -20.30
N GLY A 67 28.48 -32.69 -21.11
CA GLY A 67 29.87 -32.82 -21.53
C GLY A 67 30.39 -31.62 -22.32
N ILE A 68 31.62 -31.25 -22.01
CA ILE A 68 32.40 -30.26 -22.75
C ILE A 68 32.74 -30.82 -24.13
N LEU A 69 32.32 -30.06 -25.15
CA LEU A 69 32.64 -30.20 -26.57
C LEU A 69 34.14 -30.35 -26.81
N GLN A 70 34.56 -31.53 -27.26
CA GLN A 70 35.81 -31.70 -27.99
C GLN A 70 35.63 -31.14 -29.40
N ASN A 71 36.26 -30.00 -29.70
CA ASN A 71 36.58 -29.61 -31.07
C ASN A 71 37.77 -28.65 -31.08
N ARG A 72 38.98 -29.21 -31.08
CA ARG A 72 40.15 -28.61 -31.73
C ARG A 72 40.85 -29.67 -32.56
N LYS A 73 40.84 -29.45 -33.88
CA LYS A 73 41.58 -30.23 -34.88
C LYS A 73 43.10 -30.03 -34.66
N PRO A 74 43.92 -31.08 -34.73
CA PRO A 74 45.35 -30.92 -34.94
C PRO A 74 45.67 -30.70 -36.42
N CYS A 75 46.53 -29.73 -36.71
CA CYS A 75 47.12 -29.48 -38.01
C CYS A 75 47.85 -30.72 -38.55
N ALA A 76 47.60 -31.07 -39.81
CA ALA A 76 48.33 -32.09 -40.55
C ALA A 76 49.47 -31.43 -41.34
N LEU A 77 50.68 -32.00 -41.25
CA LEU A 77 51.82 -31.86 -42.17
C LEU A 77 52.85 -32.97 -41.83
N PRO A 78 53.70 -33.39 -42.78
CA PRO A 78 53.42 -34.49 -43.70
C PRO A 78 54.21 -35.78 -43.37
N GLY A 79 53.78 -36.86 -44.02
CA GLY A 79 54.19 -38.23 -43.77
C GLY A 79 55.70 -38.46 -43.65
N TRP A 80 56.07 -39.04 -42.52
CA TRP A 80 57.22 -39.92 -42.44
C TRP A 80 56.68 -41.35 -42.49
N GLN A 81 56.71 -41.93 -43.69
CA GLN A 81 56.67 -43.38 -43.83
C GLN A 81 57.97 -43.92 -43.22
N SER A 82 57.94 -44.21 -41.92
CA SER A 82 58.99 -45.01 -41.31
C SER A 82 58.64 -46.47 -41.56
N ALA A 83 59.40 -47.08 -42.48
CA ALA A 83 59.37 -48.49 -42.76
C ALA A 83 59.39 -49.28 -41.44
N SER A 84 58.34 -50.08 -41.21
CA SER A 84 58.32 -51.08 -40.14
C SER A 84 59.32 -52.19 -40.48
N LYS A 85 60.61 -51.90 -40.24
CA LYS A 85 61.59 -52.95 -39.95
C LYS A 85 61.29 -53.41 -38.55
N ARG A 86 60.93 -54.70 -38.41
CA ARG A 86 60.90 -55.41 -37.12
C ARG A 86 62.20 -55.10 -36.37
N LEU A 87 62.13 -54.24 -35.38
CA LEU A 87 63.12 -54.18 -34.31
C LEU A 87 62.67 -55.21 -33.27
N MET A 88 63.60 -56.10 -32.96
CA MET A 88 63.55 -57.13 -31.94
C MET A 88 62.91 -56.62 -30.63
N PRO A 89 62.28 -57.48 -29.81
CA PRO A 89 61.81 -57.08 -28.49
C PRO A 89 63.03 -56.66 -27.67
N ILE A 90 63.26 -55.36 -27.55
CA ILE A 90 64.16 -54.83 -26.55
C ILE A 90 63.46 -55.13 -25.23
N SER A 91 63.97 -56.12 -24.49
CA SER A 91 63.54 -56.40 -23.12
C SER A 91 63.51 -55.08 -22.36
N LYS A 92 62.42 -54.80 -21.64
CA LYS A 92 62.33 -53.58 -20.82
C LYS A 92 63.58 -53.52 -19.91
N PRO A 93 64.17 -52.33 -19.72
CA PRO A 93 65.24 -52.16 -18.75
C PRO A 93 64.77 -52.65 -17.37
N ARG A 94 65.56 -53.49 -16.71
CA ARG A 94 65.20 -54.08 -15.40
C ARG A 94 64.73 -53.04 -14.38
N TYR A 95 65.37 -51.87 -14.38
CA TYR A 95 64.99 -50.76 -13.50
C TYR A 95 63.58 -50.21 -13.74
N LEU A 96 63.14 -50.15 -15.00
CA LEU A 96 61.78 -49.73 -15.34
C LEU A 96 60.74 -50.78 -14.88
N GLU A 97 61.09 -52.07 -14.95
CA GLU A 97 60.24 -53.16 -14.45
C GLU A 97 60.13 -53.12 -12.91
N GLU A 98 61.22 -52.80 -12.23
CA GLU A 98 61.27 -52.62 -10.77
C GLU A 98 60.40 -51.44 -10.32
N LEU A 99 60.54 -50.26 -10.95
CA LEU A 99 59.68 -49.09 -10.67
C LEU A 99 58.20 -49.34 -10.98
N GLU A 100 57.89 -50.01 -12.09
CA GLU A 100 56.50 -50.36 -12.42
C GLU A 100 55.92 -51.38 -11.43
N SER A 101 56.72 -52.32 -10.93
CA SER A 101 56.28 -53.29 -9.92
C SER A 101 56.02 -52.62 -8.58
N TYR A 102 56.89 -51.70 -8.16
CA TYR A 102 56.75 -50.89 -6.93
C TYR A 102 55.50 -49.99 -6.99
N LEU A 103 55.27 -49.31 -8.11
CA LEU A 103 54.07 -48.51 -8.32
C LEU A 103 52.80 -49.36 -8.20
N ARG A 104 52.80 -50.56 -8.79
CA ARG A 104 51.63 -51.46 -8.78
C ARG A 104 51.37 -52.04 -7.39
N THR A 105 52.39 -52.27 -6.57
CA THR A 105 52.22 -52.73 -5.18
C THR A 105 51.70 -51.62 -4.30
N GLU A 106 52.25 -50.40 -4.40
CA GLU A 106 51.79 -49.25 -3.62
C GLU A 106 50.36 -48.81 -3.98
N LEU A 107 50.02 -48.76 -5.27
CA LEU A 107 48.64 -48.44 -5.69
C LEU A 107 47.60 -49.48 -5.25
N LYS A 108 48.00 -50.74 -5.03
CA LYS A 108 47.12 -51.80 -4.50
C LYS A 108 46.98 -51.74 -2.97
N ALA A 109 47.93 -51.11 -2.28
CA ALA A 109 47.91 -50.93 -0.83
C ALA A 109 47.05 -49.74 -0.39
N LEU A 110 46.64 -48.85 -1.31
CA LEU A 110 45.80 -47.69 -1.01
C LEU A 110 44.32 -48.06 -0.81
N ASP A 111 43.73 -47.61 0.30
CA ASP A 111 42.29 -47.69 0.58
C ASP A 111 41.48 -46.68 -0.25
N LEU A 112 40.81 -47.18 -1.29
CA LEU A 112 39.97 -46.38 -2.21
C LEU A 112 38.63 -45.92 -1.61
N THR A 113 38.34 -46.24 -0.35
CA THR A 113 37.05 -45.97 0.31
C THR A 113 36.98 -44.62 1.01
N LYS A 114 38.11 -43.93 1.23
CA LYS A 114 38.15 -42.58 1.83
C LYS A 114 38.15 -41.52 0.71
N GLY A 115 37.24 -40.55 0.81
CA GLY A 115 36.81 -39.59 -0.25
C GLY A 115 37.85 -38.62 -0.85
N LYS A 116 39.14 -38.96 -0.86
CA LYS A 116 40.24 -38.23 -1.52
C LYS A 116 41.10 -39.16 -2.37
N VAL A 117 40.44 -40.06 -3.10
CA VAL A 117 41.06 -41.14 -3.87
C VAL A 117 42.10 -40.65 -4.88
N GLN A 118 41.87 -39.49 -5.50
CA GLN A 118 42.80 -38.92 -6.48
C GLN A 118 44.05 -38.30 -5.83
N GLU A 119 43.91 -37.67 -4.66
CA GLU A 119 45.03 -37.10 -3.89
C GLU A 119 45.92 -38.19 -3.27
N LEU A 120 45.30 -39.28 -2.81
CA LEU A 120 46.03 -40.42 -2.26
C LEU A 120 46.84 -41.17 -3.34
N LYS A 121 46.31 -41.25 -4.57
CA LYS A 121 47.03 -41.85 -5.70
C LYS A 121 48.26 -41.04 -6.13
N LEU A 122 48.25 -39.72 -5.97
CA LEU A 122 49.37 -38.84 -6.36
C LEU A 122 50.66 -39.16 -5.59
N GLN A 123 50.57 -39.69 -4.37
CA GLN A 123 51.73 -39.95 -3.51
C GLN A 123 52.64 -41.08 -4.04
N PRO A 124 52.13 -42.29 -4.38
CA PRO A 124 52.94 -43.32 -5.05
C PRO A 124 53.55 -42.88 -6.39
N TYR A 125 52.81 -42.09 -7.19
CA TYR A 125 53.34 -41.55 -8.45
C TYR A 125 54.46 -40.53 -8.22
N ARG A 126 54.38 -39.72 -7.15
CA ARG A 126 55.39 -38.74 -6.76
C ARG A 126 56.70 -39.41 -6.30
N GLU A 127 56.59 -40.51 -5.57
CA GLU A 127 57.73 -41.31 -5.09
C GLU A 127 58.43 -42.04 -6.25
N VAL A 128 57.66 -42.69 -7.13
CA VAL A 128 58.21 -43.34 -8.32
C VAL A 128 58.86 -42.35 -9.28
N PHE A 129 58.32 -41.13 -9.40
CA PHE A 129 58.92 -40.07 -10.20
C PHE A 129 60.22 -39.54 -9.59
N GLU A 130 60.37 -39.50 -8.26
CA GLU A 130 61.66 -39.17 -7.62
C GLU A 130 62.72 -40.23 -7.87
N CYS A 131 62.38 -41.52 -7.66
CA CYS A 131 63.27 -42.63 -7.97
C CYS A 131 63.68 -42.61 -9.45
N PHE A 132 62.75 -42.30 -10.35
CA PHE A 132 63.04 -42.12 -11.78
C PHE A 132 64.00 -40.96 -12.04
N MET A 133 63.77 -39.79 -11.42
CA MET A 133 64.64 -38.61 -11.60
C MET A 133 66.05 -38.81 -11.04
N GLU A 134 66.23 -39.62 -9.99
CA GLU A 134 67.52 -39.88 -9.37
C GLU A 134 68.52 -40.57 -10.30
N GLU A 135 68.04 -41.36 -11.27
CA GLU A 135 68.91 -42.00 -12.26
C GLU A 135 69.42 -41.05 -13.36
N PHE A 136 68.68 -39.97 -13.68
CA PHE A 136 69.03 -39.04 -14.76
C PHE A 136 69.92 -37.90 -14.30
N LYS A 137 71.22 -38.17 -14.07
CA LYS A 137 72.18 -37.18 -13.54
C LYS A 137 72.24 -35.85 -14.32
N THR A 138 72.10 -35.86 -15.64
CA THR A 138 72.20 -34.67 -16.51
C THR A 138 70.91 -33.87 -16.64
N TYR A 139 69.75 -34.53 -16.56
CA TYR A 139 68.43 -33.91 -16.78
C TYR A 139 67.63 -33.69 -15.47
N LYS A 140 68.12 -34.22 -14.34
CA LYS A 140 67.52 -34.08 -13.01
C LYS A 140 67.15 -32.63 -12.63
N PRO A 141 67.97 -31.59 -12.88
CA PRO A 141 67.62 -30.21 -12.52
C PRO A 141 66.36 -29.71 -13.24
N LEU A 142 66.18 -30.09 -14.51
CA LEU A 142 65.03 -29.71 -15.32
C LEU A 142 63.76 -30.45 -14.85
N LEU A 143 63.86 -31.77 -14.66
CA LEU A 143 62.73 -32.58 -14.19
C LEU A 143 62.28 -32.18 -12.78
N ALA A 144 63.23 -31.87 -11.88
CA ALA A 144 62.93 -31.36 -10.55
C ALA A 144 62.29 -29.96 -10.59
N SER A 145 62.69 -29.10 -11.54
CA SER A 145 62.03 -27.81 -11.74
C SER A 145 60.59 -27.97 -12.23
N ILE A 146 60.35 -28.86 -13.19
CA ILE A 146 59.00 -29.18 -13.68
C ILE A 146 58.15 -29.74 -12.54
N LYS A 147 58.68 -30.69 -11.76
CA LYS A 147 58.01 -31.24 -10.58
C LYS A 147 57.61 -30.14 -9.61
N ARG A 148 58.55 -29.27 -9.23
CA ARG A 148 58.31 -28.17 -8.27
C ARG A 148 57.17 -27.24 -8.70
N GLU A 149 57.07 -26.91 -9.98
CA GLU A 149 55.97 -26.09 -10.51
C GLU A 149 54.59 -26.77 -10.35
N TYR A 150 54.50 -28.06 -10.68
CA TYR A 150 53.26 -28.81 -10.48
C TYR A 150 52.90 -28.97 -9.01
N GLU A 151 53.88 -29.17 -8.13
CA GLU A 151 53.65 -29.27 -6.70
C GLU A 151 53.22 -27.94 -6.08
N SER A 152 53.85 -26.84 -6.50
CA SER A 152 53.49 -25.49 -6.07
C SER A 152 52.08 -25.12 -6.52
N THR A 153 51.68 -25.50 -7.74
CA THR A 153 50.33 -25.24 -8.25
C THR A 153 49.27 -26.10 -7.54
N ILE A 154 49.57 -27.37 -7.24
CA ILE A 154 48.66 -28.22 -6.45
C ILE A 154 48.47 -27.65 -5.05
N ALA A 155 49.54 -27.24 -4.36
CA ALA A 155 49.45 -26.63 -3.03
C ALA A 155 48.60 -25.34 -3.04
N HIS A 156 48.79 -24.48 -4.04
CA HIS A 156 47.98 -23.27 -4.23
C HIS A 156 46.49 -23.56 -4.47
N LEU A 157 46.18 -24.61 -5.23
CA LEU A 157 44.80 -25.02 -5.46
C LEU A 157 44.16 -25.59 -4.18
N GLN A 158 44.90 -26.36 -3.38
CA GLN A 158 44.41 -26.87 -2.10
C GLN A 158 44.16 -25.75 -1.08
N GLU A 159 45.05 -24.76 -1.02
CA GLU A 159 44.85 -23.56 -0.20
C GLU A 159 43.60 -22.79 -0.62
N LYS A 160 43.39 -22.60 -1.92
CA LYS A 160 42.16 -21.98 -2.45
C LYS A 160 40.91 -22.77 -2.05
N ILE A 161 40.92 -24.10 -2.16
CA ILE A 161 39.79 -24.94 -1.75
C ILE A 161 39.48 -24.74 -0.26
N TYR A 162 40.51 -24.76 0.60
CA TYR A 162 40.34 -24.54 2.04
C TYR A 162 39.74 -23.16 2.35
N THR A 163 40.21 -22.10 1.69
CA THR A 163 39.63 -20.76 1.87
C THR A 163 38.17 -20.68 1.41
N LEU A 164 37.83 -21.35 0.30
CA LEU A 164 36.46 -21.40 -0.20
C LEU A 164 35.54 -22.19 0.74
N GLU A 165 35.99 -23.31 1.30
CA GLU A 165 35.24 -24.08 2.29
C GLU A 165 34.98 -23.28 3.56
N SER A 166 36.00 -22.54 4.03
CA SER A 166 35.85 -21.63 5.18
C SER A 166 34.81 -20.53 4.92
N VAL A 167 34.88 -19.87 3.76
CA VAL A 167 33.91 -18.84 3.37
C VAL A 167 32.51 -19.43 3.19
N ASN A 168 32.39 -20.63 2.62
CA ASN A 168 31.12 -21.32 2.48
C ASN A 168 30.49 -21.63 3.85
N GLY A 169 31.30 -22.02 4.85
CA GLY A 169 30.84 -22.19 6.22
C GLY A 169 30.22 -20.91 6.80
N VAL A 170 30.90 -19.77 6.65
CA VAL A 170 30.38 -18.47 7.10
C VAL A 170 29.09 -18.11 6.37
N LEU A 171 29.03 -18.31 5.05
CA LEU A 171 27.85 -18.05 4.23
C LEU A 171 26.64 -18.87 4.68
N VAL A 172 26.82 -20.16 4.97
CA VAL A 172 25.76 -21.04 5.48
C VAL A 172 25.25 -20.53 6.83
N THR A 173 26.14 -20.21 7.78
CA THR A 173 25.70 -19.63 9.06
C THR A 173 24.97 -18.30 8.91
N ALA A 174 25.41 -17.43 7.99
CA ALA A 174 24.74 -16.16 7.74
C ALA A 174 23.36 -16.38 7.09
N SER A 175 23.25 -17.33 6.16
CA SER A 175 21.98 -17.76 5.57
C SER A 175 21.02 -18.29 6.63
N ASP A 176 21.49 -19.15 7.53
CA ASP A 176 20.69 -19.70 8.63
C ASP A 176 20.22 -18.61 9.59
N GLN A 177 21.06 -17.63 9.90
CA GLN A 177 20.66 -16.47 10.72
C GLN A 177 19.59 -15.62 10.03
N CYS A 178 19.72 -15.35 8.74
CA CYS A 178 18.72 -14.61 7.96
C CYS A 178 17.38 -15.37 7.93
N THR A 179 17.40 -16.69 7.70
CA THR A 179 16.17 -17.50 7.70
C THR A 179 15.50 -17.53 9.07
N GLN A 180 16.27 -17.63 10.16
CA GLN A 180 15.74 -17.53 11.52
C GLN A 180 15.10 -16.17 11.81
N GLN A 181 15.73 -15.07 11.36
CA GLN A 181 15.14 -13.73 11.50
C GLN A 181 13.83 -13.58 10.73
N ILE A 182 13.78 -14.09 9.50
CA ILE A 182 12.55 -14.08 8.69
C ILE A 182 11.42 -14.85 9.40
N LEU A 183 11.71 -16.03 9.94
CA LEU A 183 10.73 -16.82 10.68
C LEU A 183 10.25 -16.11 11.97
N ALA A 184 11.16 -15.45 12.69
CA ALA A 184 10.81 -14.68 13.88
C ALA A 184 9.88 -13.50 13.55
N PHE A 185 10.15 -12.76 12.46
CA PHE A 185 9.27 -11.69 12.01
C PHE A 185 7.89 -12.22 11.58
N GLN A 186 7.85 -13.33 10.83
CA GLN A 186 6.58 -13.94 10.42
C GLN A 186 5.72 -14.39 11.60
N GLU A 187 6.33 -14.91 12.66
CA GLU A 187 5.58 -15.31 13.87
C GLU A 187 5.04 -14.09 14.62
N GLN A 188 5.85 -13.03 14.74
CA GLN A 188 5.42 -11.76 15.33
C GLN A 188 4.24 -11.14 14.56
N GLU A 189 4.32 -11.11 13.22
CA GLU A 189 3.25 -10.63 12.35
C GLU A 189 1.96 -11.44 12.54
N LYS A 190 2.05 -12.76 12.66
CA LYS A 190 0.87 -13.60 12.93
C LYS A 190 0.20 -13.26 14.25
N ILE A 191 0.97 -13.04 15.31
CA ILE A 191 0.45 -12.66 16.63
C ILE A 191 -0.24 -11.30 16.55
N GLU A 192 0.37 -10.33 15.87
CA GLU A 192 -0.20 -9.00 15.69
C GLU A 192 -1.49 -9.04 14.86
N ILE A 193 -1.51 -9.78 13.75
CA ILE A 193 -2.71 -9.98 12.93
C ILE A 193 -3.83 -10.64 13.75
N ALA A 194 -3.50 -11.59 14.64
CA ALA A 194 -4.49 -12.23 15.50
C ALA A 194 -5.12 -11.23 16.49
N LYS A 195 -4.30 -10.39 17.14
CA LYS A 195 -4.78 -9.33 18.05
C LYS A 195 -5.66 -8.31 17.33
N LEU A 196 -5.22 -7.82 16.17
CA LEU A 196 -6.00 -6.88 15.36
C LEU A 196 -7.34 -7.47 14.90
N LYS A 197 -7.39 -8.78 14.61
CA LYS A 197 -8.65 -9.48 14.29
C LYS A 197 -9.57 -9.56 15.49
N GLU A 198 -9.05 -9.80 16.68
CA GLU A 198 -9.83 -9.84 17.92
C GLU A 198 -10.41 -8.46 18.26
N GLU A 199 -9.59 -7.40 18.18
CA GLU A 199 -10.02 -6.01 18.36
C GLU A 199 -11.08 -5.60 17.34
N ARG A 200 -10.87 -5.93 16.05
CA ARG A 200 -11.87 -5.67 14.99
C ARG A 200 -13.21 -6.33 15.32
N LEU A 201 -13.19 -7.57 15.82
CA LEU A 201 -14.40 -8.31 16.16
C LEU A 201 -15.09 -7.71 17.38
N TYR A 202 -14.32 -7.26 18.37
CA TYR A 202 -14.84 -6.51 19.53
C TYR A 202 -15.51 -5.20 19.11
N LEU A 203 -14.85 -4.39 18.28
CA LEU A 203 -15.37 -3.12 17.80
C LEU A 203 -16.64 -3.29 16.97
N LEU A 204 -16.72 -4.33 16.13
CA LEU A 204 -17.94 -4.64 15.39
C LEU A 204 -19.13 -4.95 16.30
N LYS A 205 -18.92 -5.77 17.35
CA LYS A 205 -19.95 -6.06 18.35
C LYS A 205 -20.41 -4.81 19.08
N LEU A 206 -19.48 -3.90 19.40
CA LEU A 206 -19.81 -2.62 20.05
C LEU A 206 -20.65 -1.73 19.13
N ILE A 207 -20.28 -1.63 17.85
CA ILE A 207 -21.05 -0.88 16.85
C ILE A 207 -22.47 -1.43 16.72
N ASP A 208 -22.62 -2.76 16.67
CA ASP A 208 -23.95 -3.38 16.56
C ASP A 208 -24.80 -3.11 17.80
N LYS A 209 -24.21 -3.18 19.00
CA LYS A 209 -24.88 -2.81 20.26
C LYS A 209 -25.35 -1.34 20.24
N MET A 210 -24.48 -0.41 19.86
CA MET A 210 -24.83 1.01 19.79
C MET A 210 -25.91 1.30 18.73
N LYS A 211 -25.91 0.57 17.61
CA LYS A 211 -26.97 0.67 16.60
C LYS A 211 -28.31 0.19 17.14
N GLU A 212 -28.33 -0.91 17.88
CA GLU A 212 -29.55 -1.44 18.50
C GLU A 212 -30.12 -0.47 19.55
N GLU A 213 -29.25 0.09 20.39
CA GLU A 213 -29.63 1.15 21.36
C GLU A 213 -30.20 2.38 20.66
N LYS A 214 -29.57 2.83 19.57
CA LYS A 214 -30.07 3.95 18.75
C LYS A 214 -31.47 3.65 18.20
N CYS A 215 -31.69 2.48 17.60
CA CYS A 215 -33.00 2.10 17.07
C CYS A 215 -34.07 2.01 18.17
N SER A 216 -33.72 1.51 19.36
CA SER A 216 -34.60 1.49 20.53
C SER A 216 -35.00 2.90 20.96
N LEU A 217 -34.03 3.81 21.09
CA LEU A 217 -34.28 5.20 21.46
C LEU A 217 -35.11 5.94 20.41
N GLU A 218 -34.82 5.76 19.11
CA GLU A 218 -35.63 6.33 18.02
C GLU A 218 -37.09 5.86 18.10
N THR A 219 -37.31 4.59 18.42
CA THR A 219 -38.66 4.04 18.62
C THR A 219 -39.37 4.68 19.82
N GLN A 220 -38.66 4.92 20.93
CA GLN A 220 -39.21 5.62 22.09
C GLN A 220 -39.55 7.07 21.77
N VAL A 221 -38.68 7.79 21.06
CA VAL A 221 -38.93 9.16 20.62
C VAL A 221 -40.15 9.23 19.70
N ALA A 222 -40.30 8.28 18.77
CA ALA A 222 -41.47 8.21 17.90
C ALA A 222 -42.77 8.00 18.69
N LYS A 223 -42.76 7.12 19.70
CA LYS A 223 -43.89 6.91 20.61
C LYS A 223 -44.24 8.17 21.39
N LEU A 224 -43.24 8.84 21.98
CA LEU A 224 -43.45 10.07 22.74
C LEU A 224 -43.99 11.21 21.86
N ARG A 225 -43.50 11.35 20.63
CA ARG A 225 -44.05 12.32 19.66
C ARG A 225 -45.51 12.05 19.36
N LYS A 226 -45.88 10.78 19.19
CA LYS A 226 -47.27 10.36 18.96
C LYS A 226 -48.15 10.68 20.17
N THR A 227 -47.73 10.33 21.39
CA THR A 227 -48.52 10.61 22.61
C THR A 227 -48.67 12.11 22.83
N VAL A 228 -47.62 12.90 22.59
CA VAL A 228 -47.69 14.36 22.69
C VAL A 228 -48.69 14.93 21.68
N ALA A 229 -48.68 14.45 20.43
CA ALA A 229 -49.65 14.88 19.42
C ALA A 229 -51.10 14.52 19.80
N GLU A 230 -51.32 13.33 20.37
CA GLU A 230 -52.63 12.90 20.87
C GLU A 230 -53.12 13.76 22.03
N GLU A 231 -52.25 14.10 22.98
CA GLU A 231 -52.58 15.00 24.10
C GLU A 231 -52.86 16.44 23.64
N TYR A 232 -52.08 16.97 22.68
CA TYR A 232 -52.38 18.26 22.06
C TYR A 232 -53.75 18.28 21.39
N LEU A 233 -54.13 17.21 20.69
CA LEU A 233 -55.44 17.10 20.07
C LEU A 233 -56.56 17.04 21.13
N ARG A 234 -56.35 16.29 22.22
CA ARG A 234 -57.30 16.26 23.36
C ARG A 234 -57.50 17.63 23.98
N TYR A 235 -56.42 18.37 24.21
CA TYR A 235 -56.48 19.72 24.75
C TYR A 235 -57.26 20.68 23.85
N LEU A 236 -57.06 20.61 22.53
CA LEU A 236 -57.83 21.41 21.57
C LEU A 236 -59.32 21.08 21.63
N ASN A 237 -59.67 19.79 21.60
CA ASN A 237 -61.06 19.35 21.70
C ASN A 237 -61.72 19.82 23.01
N GLU A 238 -60.99 19.79 24.13
CA GLU A 238 -61.49 20.28 25.42
C GLU A 238 -61.68 21.80 25.41
N CYS A 239 -60.75 22.56 24.80
CA CYS A 239 -60.89 24.00 24.63
C CYS A 239 -62.14 24.37 23.81
N ASP A 240 -62.38 23.66 22.71
CA ASP A 240 -63.55 23.86 21.87
C ASP A 240 -64.86 23.53 22.62
N ALA A 241 -64.88 22.44 23.39
CA ALA A 241 -66.01 22.10 24.25
C ALA A 241 -66.29 23.15 25.34
N ARG A 242 -65.24 23.69 25.99
CA ARG A 242 -65.37 24.77 26.98
C ARG A 242 -65.90 26.05 26.34
N LYS A 243 -65.48 26.37 25.12
CA LYS A 243 -65.96 27.54 24.37
C LYS A 243 -67.46 27.43 24.07
N LEU A 244 -67.94 26.24 23.69
CA LEU A 244 -69.36 25.96 23.50
C LEU A 244 -70.15 26.12 24.81
N LEU A 245 -69.68 25.54 25.91
CA LEU A 245 -70.34 25.68 27.23
C LEU A 245 -70.41 27.12 27.72
N LEU A 246 -69.39 27.94 27.46
CA LEU A 246 -69.40 29.37 27.79
C LEU A 246 -70.43 30.15 26.98
N LEU A 247 -70.64 29.78 25.71
CA LEU A 247 -71.69 30.38 24.87
C LEU A 247 -73.07 30.06 25.45
N ASP A 248 -73.33 28.80 25.77
CA ASP A 248 -74.59 28.35 26.39
C ASP A 248 -74.82 29.04 27.74
N LEU A 249 -73.79 29.13 28.59
CA LEU A 249 -73.87 29.78 29.90
C LEU A 249 -74.22 31.27 29.77
N ASN A 250 -73.59 31.99 28.84
CA ASN A 250 -73.89 33.40 28.59
C ASN A 250 -75.32 33.59 28.08
N GLU A 251 -75.85 32.65 27.30
CA GLU A 251 -77.25 32.67 26.89
C GLU A 251 -78.21 32.46 28.06
N MET A 252 -77.92 31.51 28.95
CA MET A 252 -78.67 31.30 30.20
C MET A 252 -78.63 32.53 31.12
N TYR A 253 -77.49 33.22 31.22
CA TYR A 253 -77.38 34.45 32.01
C TYR A 253 -78.26 35.57 31.46
N ARG A 254 -78.32 35.75 30.13
CA ARG A 254 -79.21 36.73 29.51
C ARG A 254 -80.67 36.44 29.85
N GLN A 255 -81.09 35.18 29.76
CA GLN A 255 -82.45 34.76 30.12
C GLN A 255 -82.76 34.95 31.62
N LYS A 256 -81.78 34.70 32.49
CA LYS A 256 -81.93 34.88 33.94
C LYS A 256 -82.03 36.36 34.33
N GLU A 257 -81.25 37.23 33.69
CA GLU A 257 -81.28 38.67 33.96
C GLU A 257 -82.62 39.29 33.53
N GLU A 258 -83.20 38.82 32.42
CA GLU A 258 -84.57 39.16 32.00
C GLU A 258 -85.62 38.78 33.06
N LEU A 259 -85.46 37.63 33.73
CA LEU A 259 -86.32 37.17 34.84
C LEU A 259 -86.07 37.90 36.17
N ARG A 260 -84.86 38.45 36.34
CA ARG A 260 -84.43 39.12 37.57
C ARG A 260 -84.95 40.56 37.64
N LEU A 261 -84.94 41.26 36.49
CA LEU A 261 -85.60 42.54 36.31
C LEU A 261 -87.11 42.50 36.60
N THR A 262 -87.73 41.30 36.60
CA THR A 262 -89.14 41.08 36.96
C THR A 262 -89.37 40.86 38.46
N LYS A 263 -88.32 40.59 39.25
CA LYS A 263 -88.43 40.20 40.68
C LYS A 263 -87.84 41.21 41.66
N GLU A 264 -87.20 42.27 41.18
CA GLU A 264 -86.65 43.34 42.02
C GLU A 264 -87.67 44.49 42.20
N GLN A 265 -88.85 44.14 42.71
CA GLN A 265 -89.83 45.04 43.33
C GLN A 265 -90.43 44.29 44.53
N GLU A 266 -89.69 44.15 45.63
CA GLU A 266 -90.28 43.99 46.97
C GLU A 266 -89.17 43.91 48.04
N ASP A 267 -89.15 44.97 48.84
CA ASP A 267 -88.76 45.09 50.25
C ASP A 267 -87.31 44.87 50.72
N VAL A 268 -86.76 46.00 51.16
CA VAL A 268 -85.70 46.17 52.15
C VAL A 268 -86.37 46.69 53.43
N LEU A 269 -85.81 46.30 54.59
CA LEU A 269 -85.84 46.95 55.92
C LEU A 269 -86.56 46.17 57.03
N ASP A 270 -85.80 45.41 57.82
CA ASP A 270 -85.90 45.51 59.29
C ASP A 270 -84.59 45.03 59.95
N GLU A 271 -83.59 45.91 59.95
CA GLU A 271 -82.19 45.49 59.99
C GLU A 271 -81.50 45.63 61.36
N ASP A 272 -81.97 46.40 62.33
CA ASP A 272 -81.04 46.87 63.39
C ASP A 272 -81.16 46.23 64.79
N THR A 273 -82.12 45.34 65.05
CA THR A 273 -82.11 44.48 66.27
C THR A 273 -81.85 43.01 65.98
N VAL A 274 -82.09 42.57 64.75
CA VAL A 274 -81.72 41.26 64.24
C VAL A 274 -80.21 41.19 64.02
N LYS A 275 -79.57 42.25 63.48
CA LYS A 275 -78.11 42.34 63.30
C LYS A 275 -77.31 42.05 64.55
N LEU A 276 -77.76 42.45 65.73
CA LEU A 276 -77.01 42.23 66.97
C LEU A 276 -77.11 40.77 67.45
N LYS A 277 -78.30 40.15 67.36
CA LYS A 277 -78.47 38.70 67.59
C LYS A 277 -77.77 37.86 66.53
N VAL A 278 -77.76 38.34 65.29
CA VAL A 278 -77.02 37.75 64.17
C VAL A 278 -75.53 37.89 64.42
N ALA A 279 -75.01 39.02 64.85
CA ALA A 279 -73.58 39.21 65.16
C ALA A 279 -73.12 38.30 66.30
N LEU A 280 -73.91 38.13 67.36
CA LEU A 280 -73.59 37.17 68.44
C LEU A 280 -73.62 35.72 67.94
N ARG A 281 -74.61 35.38 67.10
CA ARG A 281 -74.72 34.05 66.48
C ARG A 281 -73.57 33.80 65.51
N VAL A 282 -73.19 34.80 64.72
CA VAL A 282 -72.07 34.80 63.78
C VAL A 282 -70.77 34.65 64.54
N ALA A 283 -70.54 35.42 65.62
CA ALA A 283 -69.34 35.26 66.45
C ALA A 283 -69.21 33.85 67.07
N ARG A 284 -70.33 33.25 67.52
CA ARG A 284 -70.33 31.85 67.99
C ARG A 284 -70.11 30.84 66.87
N GLN A 285 -70.69 31.09 65.69
CA GLN A 285 -70.48 30.28 64.50
C GLN A 285 -69.03 30.37 64.01
N ASP A 286 -68.44 31.56 64.02
CA ASP A 286 -67.06 31.82 63.62
C ASP A 286 -66.08 31.17 64.61
N LEU A 287 -66.37 31.21 65.92
CA LEU A 287 -65.57 30.46 66.90
C LEU A 287 -65.66 28.95 66.66
N THR A 288 -66.86 28.43 66.38
CA THR A 288 -67.04 27.02 66.07
C THR A 288 -66.34 26.64 64.76
N LYS A 289 -66.42 27.51 63.75
CA LYS A 289 -65.76 27.35 62.45
C LYS A 289 -64.24 27.39 62.60
N ALA A 290 -63.69 28.35 63.34
CA ALA A 290 -62.26 28.41 63.65
C ALA A 290 -61.80 27.19 64.45
N GLN A 291 -62.61 26.68 65.37
CA GLN A 291 -62.30 25.45 66.11
C GLN A 291 -62.31 24.22 65.19
N ILE A 292 -63.27 24.14 64.27
CA ILE A 292 -63.33 23.09 63.24
C ILE A 292 -62.13 23.24 62.31
N ASP A 293 -61.82 24.43 61.81
CA ASP A 293 -60.67 24.69 60.93
C ASP A 293 -59.36 24.35 61.64
N LEU A 294 -59.21 24.67 62.94
CA LEU A 294 -58.06 24.28 63.76
C LEU A 294 -57.96 22.76 63.88
N ASN A 295 -59.06 22.08 64.18
CA ASN A 295 -59.10 20.63 64.27
C ASN A 295 -58.84 19.97 62.90
N THR A 296 -59.33 20.58 61.81
CA THR A 296 -59.13 20.12 60.43
C THR A 296 -57.67 20.33 60.02
N MET A 297 -57.08 21.48 60.36
CA MET A 297 -55.64 21.72 60.19
C MET A 297 -54.84 20.71 61.02
N GLN A 298 -55.16 20.49 62.29
CA GLN A 298 -54.49 19.48 63.13
C GLN A 298 -54.61 18.07 62.57
N ALA A 299 -55.78 17.69 62.03
CA ALA A 299 -55.98 16.42 61.35
C ALA A 299 -55.18 16.32 60.03
N ASN A 300 -55.17 17.39 59.23
CA ASN A 300 -54.35 17.49 58.01
C ASN A 300 -52.85 17.46 58.34
N TYR A 301 -52.44 18.01 59.48
CA TYR A 301 -51.06 18.00 59.97
C TYR A 301 -50.65 16.66 60.59
N GLY A 302 -51.60 15.78 60.90
CA GLY A 302 -51.32 14.39 61.31
C GLY A 302 -50.85 13.50 60.16
N ASP A 303 -51.14 13.90 58.91
CA ASP A 303 -50.85 13.15 57.69
C ASP A 303 -49.74 13.79 56.83
N VAL A 304 -49.06 14.84 57.32
CA VAL A 304 -47.89 15.38 56.63
C VAL A 304 -46.69 14.49 56.89
N VAL A 305 -46.34 13.72 55.85
CA VAL A 305 -45.18 12.83 55.69
C VAL A 305 -44.83 12.07 56.97
N PRO A 306 -45.33 10.83 57.13
CA PRO A 306 -44.90 9.94 58.19
C PRO A 306 -43.38 9.96 58.32
N ARG A 307 -42.85 10.10 59.54
CA ARG A 307 -41.40 10.21 59.80
C ARG A 307 -40.58 9.12 59.10
N ARG A 308 -41.16 7.92 58.93
CA ARG A 308 -40.59 6.82 58.16
C ARG A 308 -40.35 7.17 56.68
N ASP A 309 -41.29 7.84 56.04
CA ASP A 309 -41.18 8.22 54.62
C ASP A 309 -40.18 9.36 54.44
N PHE A 310 -40.08 10.27 55.42
CA PHE A 310 -39.02 11.29 55.46
C PHE A 310 -37.63 10.64 55.60
N GLU A 311 -37.45 9.75 56.58
CA GLU A 311 -36.18 9.04 56.79
C GLU A 311 -35.79 8.19 55.57
N LEU A 312 -36.77 7.53 54.92
CA LEU A 312 -36.56 6.80 53.68
C LEU A 312 -36.14 7.73 52.53
N GLN A 313 -36.76 8.90 52.41
CA GLN A 313 -36.42 9.87 51.37
C GLN A 313 -35.06 10.53 51.62
N GLU A 314 -34.71 10.78 52.88
CA GLU A 314 -33.40 11.27 53.30
C GLU A 314 -32.29 10.25 52.99
N GLN A 315 -32.52 8.96 53.27
CA GLN A 315 -31.60 7.88 52.87
C GLN A 315 -31.40 7.84 51.35
N LYS A 316 -32.49 7.89 50.57
CA LYS A 316 -32.39 7.93 49.10
C LYS A 316 -31.62 9.15 48.61
N TYR A 317 -31.82 10.30 49.24
CA TYR A 317 -31.10 11.53 48.90
C TYR A 317 -29.61 11.38 49.18
N ASN A 318 -29.23 10.84 50.35
CA ASN A 318 -27.83 10.61 50.71
C ASN A 318 -27.17 9.60 49.77
N ASP A 319 -27.84 8.47 49.46
CA ASP A 319 -27.35 7.49 48.50
C ASP A 319 -27.13 8.09 47.10
N LEU A 320 -28.03 9.00 46.69
CA LEU A 320 -27.93 9.68 45.40
C LEU A 320 -26.82 10.74 45.41
N ALA A 321 -26.62 11.44 46.52
CA ALA A 321 -25.52 12.38 46.71
C ALA A 321 -24.15 11.67 46.67
N ASP A 322 -24.02 10.50 47.31
CA ASP A 322 -22.81 9.69 47.27
C ASP A 322 -22.51 9.19 45.85
N LYS A 323 -23.54 8.70 45.13
CA LYS A 323 -23.40 8.30 43.72
C LYS A 323 -22.98 9.46 42.83
N LEU A 324 -23.54 10.65 43.03
CA LEU A 324 -23.13 11.85 42.30
C LEU A 324 -21.68 12.23 42.63
N SER A 325 -21.25 12.09 43.88
CA SER A 325 -19.86 12.35 44.27
C SER A 325 -18.88 11.37 43.61
N ILE A 326 -19.24 10.09 43.52
CA ILE A 326 -18.42 9.07 42.83
C ILE A 326 -18.37 9.38 41.33
N LEU A 327 -19.52 9.61 40.70
CA LEU A 327 -19.58 9.90 39.26
C LEU A 327 -18.81 11.18 38.89
N GLN A 328 -18.82 12.18 39.77
CA GLN A 328 -18.02 13.39 39.58
C GLN A 328 -16.51 13.07 39.59
N LYS A 329 -16.04 12.23 40.52
CA LYS A 329 -14.62 11.82 40.56
C LYS A 329 -14.24 11.02 39.32
N ASP A 330 -15.09 10.07 38.92
CA ASP A 330 -14.85 9.27 37.71
C ASP A 330 -14.78 10.16 36.45
N PHE A 331 -15.60 11.22 36.40
CA PHE A 331 -15.55 12.19 35.32
C PHE A 331 -14.26 13.03 35.34
N ASP A 332 -13.83 13.47 36.51
CA ASP A 332 -12.60 14.23 36.67
C ASP A 332 -11.38 13.37 36.28
N ASP A 333 -11.33 12.11 36.75
CA ASP A 333 -10.28 11.14 36.39
C ASP A 333 -10.25 10.88 34.87
N LEU A 334 -11.42 10.70 34.24
CA LEU A 334 -11.52 10.50 32.79
C LEU A 334 -11.09 11.75 32.00
N SER A 335 -11.38 12.94 32.52
CA SER A 335 -10.95 14.21 31.93
C SER A 335 -9.42 14.32 31.95
N ASP A 336 -8.77 13.96 33.07
CA ASP A 336 -7.31 13.97 33.20
C ASP A 336 -6.65 12.93 32.27
N GLU A 337 -7.21 11.72 32.17
CA GLU A 337 -6.73 10.70 31.22
C GLU A 337 -6.85 11.17 29.77
N TYR A 338 -7.95 11.84 29.43
CA TYR A 338 -8.15 12.41 28.11
C TYR A 338 -7.14 13.51 27.79
N GLU A 339 -6.83 14.39 28.74
CA GLU A 339 -5.82 15.44 28.58
C GLU A 339 -4.43 14.84 28.34
N ILE A 340 -4.04 13.81 29.10
CA ILE A 340 -2.79 13.07 28.90
C ILE A 340 -2.74 12.42 27.51
N LEU A 341 -3.85 11.80 27.07
CA LEU A 341 -3.92 11.18 25.74
C LEU A 341 -3.78 12.20 24.61
N LEU A 342 -4.37 13.39 24.80
CA LEU A 342 -4.27 14.50 23.86
C LEU A 342 -2.81 14.97 23.70
N ASP A 343 -2.09 15.08 24.82
CA ASP A 343 -0.67 15.44 24.82
C ASP A 343 0.20 14.38 24.14
N ILE A 344 -0.04 13.09 24.40
CA ILE A 344 0.67 11.99 23.72
C ILE A 344 0.40 12.05 22.22
N HIS A 345 -0.86 12.23 21.80
CA HIS A 345 -1.21 12.32 20.39
C HIS A 345 -0.48 13.49 19.71
N LYS A 346 -0.40 14.64 20.37
CA LYS A 346 0.35 15.80 19.88
C LYS A 346 1.83 15.49 19.70
N GLN A 347 2.47 14.86 20.69
CA GLN A 347 3.88 14.46 20.60
C GLN A 347 4.14 13.48 19.46
N VAL A 348 3.27 12.47 19.29
CA VAL A 348 3.37 11.48 18.21
C VAL A 348 3.21 12.14 16.83
N ALA A 349 2.30 13.11 16.70
CA ALA A 349 2.15 13.88 15.46
C ALA A 349 3.41 14.69 15.13
N GLU A 350 3.99 15.37 16.13
CA GLU A 350 5.25 16.09 15.97
C GLU A 350 6.40 15.16 15.57
N ASP A 351 6.52 13.99 16.20
CA ASP A 351 7.51 12.97 15.85
C ASP A 351 7.36 12.46 14.43
N ARG A 352 6.14 12.13 14.01
CA ARG A 352 5.85 11.71 12.64
C ARG A 352 6.31 12.75 11.64
N ASP A 353 5.98 14.01 11.88
CA ASP A 353 6.33 15.11 10.99
C ASP A 353 7.86 15.35 10.96
N ARG A 354 8.54 15.19 12.11
CA ARG A 354 10.02 15.17 12.17
C ARG A 354 10.61 14.07 11.29
N TYR A 355 10.18 12.82 11.46
CA TYR A 355 10.70 11.69 10.69
C TYR A 355 10.40 11.81 9.20
N PHE A 356 9.23 12.35 8.83
CA PHE A 356 8.88 12.61 7.43
C PHE A 356 9.84 13.63 6.80
N ASN A 357 10.12 14.73 7.50
CA ASN A 357 11.07 15.72 7.03
C ASN A 357 12.50 15.17 6.91
N ASP A 358 12.92 14.36 7.87
CA ASP A 358 14.24 13.69 7.82
C ASP A 358 14.33 12.72 6.65
N LEU A 359 13.27 11.95 6.36
CA LEU A 359 13.22 11.06 5.21
C LEU A 359 13.34 11.83 3.89
N ILE A 360 12.63 12.96 3.75
CA ILE A 360 12.77 13.85 2.59
C ILE A 360 14.20 14.37 2.46
N ASN A 361 14.81 14.79 3.57
CA ASN A 361 16.18 15.31 3.57
C ASN A 361 17.20 14.23 3.18
N VAL A 362 17.08 13.02 3.71
CA VAL A 362 17.93 11.87 3.35
C VAL A 362 17.74 11.51 1.87
N GLN A 363 16.51 11.51 1.36
CA GLN A 363 16.24 11.25 -0.05
C GLN A 363 16.89 12.31 -0.96
N ARG A 364 16.75 13.59 -0.61
CA ARG A 364 17.37 14.71 -1.37
C ARG A 364 18.89 14.66 -1.37
N THR A 365 19.50 14.29 -0.24
CA THR A 365 20.97 14.25 -0.09
C THR A 365 21.60 12.98 -0.67
N SER A 366 20.85 11.87 -0.73
CA SER A 366 21.35 10.60 -1.28
C SER A 366 21.32 10.54 -2.81
N THR A 367 20.42 11.28 -3.45
CA THR A 367 20.37 11.43 -4.92
C THR A 367 20.42 12.91 -5.28
N PRO A 368 21.61 13.53 -5.36
CA PRO A 368 21.71 14.91 -5.80
C PRO A 368 21.11 15.02 -7.21
N ARG A 369 20.05 15.83 -7.34
CA ARG A 369 19.35 16.06 -8.60
C ARG A 369 20.36 16.61 -9.62
N PRO A 370 20.40 16.10 -10.86
CA PRO A 370 21.27 16.66 -11.89
C PRO A 370 21.02 18.16 -12.07
N ASP A 371 22.09 18.91 -12.31
CA ASP A 371 21.99 20.32 -12.66
C ASP A 371 21.53 20.45 -14.12
N TRP A 372 20.22 20.54 -14.29
CA TRP A 372 19.57 20.60 -15.59
C TRP A 372 19.89 21.87 -16.39
N ASN A 373 20.46 22.90 -15.77
CA ASN A 373 20.83 24.13 -16.49
C ASN A 373 21.96 23.86 -17.50
N LYS A 374 22.83 22.89 -17.23
CA LYS A 374 23.93 22.47 -18.12
C LYS A 374 23.44 21.84 -19.43
N CYS A 375 22.20 21.36 -19.47
CA CYS A 375 21.63 20.76 -20.68
C CYS A 375 21.42 21.78 -21.80
N GLY A 376 21.32 23.08 -21.47
CA GLY A 376 21.26 24.16 -22.46
C GLY A 376 22.48 24.20 -23.40
N ASP A 377 23.65 23.76 -22.94
CA ASP A 377 24.88 23.76 -23.74
C ASP A 377 24.94 22.59 -24.75
N VAL A 378 24.19 21.52 -24.49
CA VAL A 378 24.22 20.28 -25.28
C VAL A 378 23.06 20.21 -26.28
N VAL A 379 21.93 20.84 -25.98
CA VAL A 379 20.73 20.79 -26.82
C VAL A 379 20.85 21.76 -28.00
N LEU A 380 20.50 21.27 -29.19
CA LEU A 380 20.39 22.10 -30.40
C LEU A 380 19.35 23.20 -30.18
N GLY A 381 19.77 24.46 -30.25
CA GLY A 381 18.94 25.64 -29.93
C GLY A 381 19.24 26.29 -28.57
N GLY A 382 20.22 25.79 -27.83
CA GLY A 382 20.79 26.46 -26.66
C GLY A 382 19.89 26.49 -25.42
N SER A 383 20.24 27.36 -24.47
CA SER A 383 19.52 27.50 -23.20
C SER A 383 18.08 27.96 -23.36
N GLU A 384 17.76 28.79 -24.35
CA GLU A 384 16.38 29.29 -24.55
C GLU A 384 15.41 28.17 -24.91
N ARG A 385 15.80 27.31 -25.86
CA ARG A 385 14.99 26.16 -26.26
C ARG A 385 14.87 25.13 -25.14
N TRP A 386 15.96 24.91 -24.39
CA TRP A 386 15.92 24.04 -23.22
C TRP A 386 14.98 24.58 -22.12
N ASN A 387 14.97 25.89 -21.89
CA ASN A 387 14.04 26.52 -20.96
C ASN A 387 12.59 26.29 -21.39
N SER A 388 12.25 26.52 -22.66
CA SER A 388 10.89 26.22 -23.17
C SER A 388 10.51 24.74 -23.04
N LEU A 389 11.48 23.83 -23.23
CA LEU A 389 11.23 22.39 -23.14
C LEU A 389 11.17 21.87 -21.69
N SER A 390 11.78 22.57 -20.73
CA SER A 390 11.92 22.12 -19.35
C SER A 390 10.83 22.64 -18.41
N VAL A 391 10.12 23.71 -18.79
CA VAL A 391 9.03 24.30 -18.01
C VAL A 391 7.97 23.24 -17.69
N GLY A 392 7.65 23.11 -16.41
CA GLY A 392 6.59 22.22 -15.91
C GLY A 392 6.93 20.72 -15.87
N LYS A 393 8.17 20.31 -16.19
CA LYS A 393 8.56 18.88 -16.26
C LYS A 393 9.28 18.39 -15.01
N THR A 394 9.08 17.11 -14.68
CA THR A 394 9.84 16.42 -13.62
C THR A 394 11.25 16.06 -14.09
N SER A 395 12.18 15.74 -13.17
CA SER A 395 13.54 15.30 -13.55
C SER A 395 13.56 14.13 -14.53
N ASP A 396 12.66 13.17 -14.33
CA ASP A 396 12.57 11.98 -15.15
C ASP A 396 12.10 12.33 -16.56
N GLN A 397 11.06 13.16 -16.65
CA GLN A 397 10.58 13.70 -17.91
C GLN A 397 11.63 14.58 -18.62
N LEU A 398 12.46 15.32 -17.87
CA LEU A 398 13.57 16.09 -18.42
C LEU A 398 14.65 15.18 -19.02
N LEU A 399 14.91 14.04 -18.40
CA LEU A 399 15.83 13.03 -18.93
C LEU A 399 15.33 12.49 -20.27
N ASP A 400 14.05 12.13 -20.37
CA ASP A 400 13.45 11.64 -21.62
C ASP A 400 13.52 12.70 -22.73
N VAL A 401 13.20 13.95 -22.41
CA VAL A 401 13.30 15.08 -23.36
C VAL A 401 14.74 15.27 -23.82
N LEU A 402 15.72 15.20 -22.90
CA LEU A 402 17.14 15.31 -23.24
C LEU A 402 17.59 14.16 -24.15
N LEU A 403 17.19 12.92 -23.85
CA LEU A 403 17.51 11.74 -24.64
C LEU A 403 16.89 11.83 -26.05
N GLU A 404 15.67 12.36 -26.17
CA GLU A 404 15.02 12.61 -27.46
C GLU A 404 15.75 13.69 -28.28
N GLU A 405 16.18 14.78 -27.65
CA GLU A 405 16.86 15.88 -28.34
C GLU A 405 18.27 15.48 -28.82
N ILE A 406 19.05 14.85 -27.95
CA ILE A 406 20.39 14.35 -28.30
C ILE A 406 20.26 13.21 -29.32
N GLY A 407 19.37 12.25 -29.07
CA GLY A 407 19.13 11.10 -29.93
C GLY A 407 18.62 11.51 -31.31
N GLY A 408 17.73 12.51 -31.39
CA GLY A 408 17.21 13.04 -32.65
C GLY A 408 18.30 13.73 -33.49
N GLY A 409 19.21 14.48 -32.86
CA GLY A 409 20.37 15.06 -33.53
C GLY A 409 21.30 13.98 -34.11
N LEU A 410 21.72 13.03 -33.27
CA LEU A 410 22.59 11.92 -33.67
C LEU A 410 21.96 11.04 -34.76
N LEU A 411 20.65 10.82 -34.72
CA LEU A 411 19.97 10.05 -35.77
C LEU A 411 20.01 10.79 -37.11
N ARG A 412 19.89 12.12 -37.14
CA ARG A 412 19.97 12.90 -38.40
C ARG A 412 21.38 12.97 -38.98
N GLU A 413 22.40 12.90 -38.13
CA GLU A 413 23.81 12.83 -38.56
C GLU A 413 24.15 11.48 -39.20
N ARG A 414 23.50 10.38 -38.79
CA ARG A 414 23.72 9.06 -39.39
C ARG A 414 23.12 8.95 -40.80
N ASP A 415 23.96 8.64 -41.78
CA ASP A 415 23.53 8.45 -43.17
C ASP A 415 23.02 7.03 -43.47
N THR A 416 23.54 6.01 -42.78
CA THR A 416 23.15 4.60 -43.00
C THR A 416 22.98 3.83 -41.69
N PHE A 417 22.15 2.79 -41.76
CA PHE A 417 21.93 1.79 -40.72
C PHE A 417 22.47 0.44 -41.15
N VAL A 418 22.91 -0.38 -40.19
CA VAL A 418 23.33 -1.76 -40.45
C VAL A 418 22.12 -2.68 -40.34
N GLY A 419 21.86 -3.44 -41.41
CA GLY A 419 20.82 -4.45 -41.45
C GLY A 419 21.01 -5.54 -40.39
N ARG A 420 19.92 -6.01 -39.79
CA ARG A 420 19.92 -6.97 -38.68
C ARG A 420 20.07 -8.43 -39.11
N GLY A 421 20.03 -8.72 -40.41
CA GLY A 421 20.13 -10.08 -40.96
C GLY A 421 18.79 -10.64 -41.45
N ARG A 422 18.82 -11.79 -42.13
CA ARG A 422 17.63 -12.49 -42.67
C ARG A 422 17.08 -13.64 -41.80
N SER A 423 17.45 -13.71 -40.52
CA SER A 423 16.95 -14.75 -39.62
C SER A 423 15.44 -14.67 -39.42
N GLU A 424 14.77 -15.82 -39.26
CA GLU A 424 13.33 -15.90 -38.97
C GLU A 424 12.97 -15.25 -37.61
N ARG A 425 13.92 -15.19 -36.67
CA ARG A 425 13.77 -14.50 -35.38
C ARG A 425 13.66 -12.98 -35.48
N ILE A 426 14.01 -12.41 -36.63
CA ILE A 426 13.96 -10.96 -36.87
C ILE A 426 12.59 -10.64 -37.50
N PRO A 427 11.91 -9.54 -37.13
CA PRO A 427 10.64 -9.18 -37.77
C PRO A 427 10.77 -8.96 -39.28
N PRO A 428 9.77 -9.33 -40.11
CA PRO A 428 9.81 -9.21 -41.57
C PRO A 428 10.28 -7.84 -42.07
N TYR A 429 9.81 -6.76 -41.44
CA TYR A 429 10.15 -5.38 -41.78
C TYR A 429 11.60 -4.97 -41.46
N LEU A 430 12.38 -5.82 -40.78
CA LEU A 430 13.81 -5.60 -40.51
C LEU A 430 14.72 -6.65 -41.17
N ARG A 431 14.18 -7.60 -41.93
CA ARG A 431 14.98 -8.69 -42.55
C ARG A 431 15.75 -8.22 -43.79
N CYS A 432 16.79 -7.42 -43.57
CA CYS A 432 17.68 -6.92 -44.61
C CYS A 432 19.14 -7.14 -44.21
N ASP A 433 19.98 -7.47 -45.19
CA ASP A 433 21.43 -7.55 -45.05
C ASP A 433 22.07 -6.30 -45.70
N GLY A 434 23.19 -5.84 -45.16
CA GLY A 434 23.94 -4.72 -45.71
C GLY A 434 23.54 -3.37 -45.10
N LEU A 435 23.88 -2.28 -45.82
CA LEU A 435 23.65 -0.92 -45.37
C LEU A 435 22.33 -0.39 -45.93
N VAL A 436 21.52 0.16 -45.03
CA VAL A 436 20.19 0.74 -45.32
C VAL A 436 20.28 2.25 -45.16
N ARG A 437 19.75 3.04 -46.09
CA ARG A 437 19.90 4.51 -46.02
C ARG A 437 18.89 5.10 -45.04
N ASN A 438 19.38 6.02 -44.21
CA ASN A 438 18.53 6.80 -43.34
C ASN A 438 17.81 7.91 -44.13
N LYS A 439 16.49 7.97 -44.03
CA LYS A 439 15.67 9.02 -44.65
C LYS A 439 15.66 10.34 -43.86
N LYS A 440 16.29 10.37 -42.69
CA LYS A 440 16.45 11.57 -41.83
C LYS A 440 15.13 12.29 -41.54
N LEU A 441 14.10 11.49 -41.23
CA LEU A 441 12.74 11.99 -41.03
C LEU A 441 12.62 12.88 -39.80
N THR A 442 11.74 13.88 -39.87
CA THR A 442 11.37 14.70 -38.71
C THR A 442 10.24 14.06 -37.89
N LYS A 443 10.10 14.44 -36.62
CA LYS A 443 9.02 13.94 -35.73
C LYS A 443 7.64 14.11 -36.36
N LYS A 444 7.39 15.24 -37.03
CA LYS A 444 6.12 15.54 -37.71
C LYS A 444 5.87 14.62 -38.91
N GLU A 445 6.90 14.36 -39.72
CA GLU A 445 6.81 13.45 -40.87
C GLU A 445 6.53 12.02 -40.43
N VAL A 446 7.21 11.53 -39.39
CA VAL A 446 6.95 10.20 -38.83
C VAL A 446 5.49 10.12 -38.37
N ILE A 447 4.98 11.11 -37.63
CA ILE A 447 3.58 11.13 -37.19
C ILE A 447 2.60 11.06 -38.37
N ALA A 448 2.85 11.83 -39.42
CA ALA A 448 2.00 11.83 -40.61
C ALA A 448 2.00 10.46 -41.32
N LEU A 449 3.17 9.83 -41.44
CA LEU A 449 3.31 8.48 -42.01
C LEU A 449 2.60 7.42 -41.16
N LEU A 450 2.71 7.48 -39.82
CA LEU A 450 2.01 6.54 -38.94
C LEU A 450 0.49 6.63 -39.09
N ARG A 451 -0.06 7.86 -39.16
CA ARG A 451 -1.49 8.08 -39.44
C ARG A 451 -1.90 7.53 -40.79
N GLU A 452 -1.04 7.67 -41.80
CA GLU A 452 -1.29 7.13 -43.14
C GLU A 452 -1.28 5.60 -43.16
N ILE A 453 -0.32 4.97 -42.49
CA ILE A 453 -0.23 3.51 -42.37
C ILE A 453 -1.50 2.95 -41.72
N TRP A 454 -1.94 3.55 -40.59
CA TRP A 454 -3.17 3.12 -39.93
C TRP A 454 -4.40 3.26 -40.83
N ARG A 455 -4.51 4.38 -41.55
CA ARG A 455 -5.63 4.62 -42.47
C ARG A 455 -5.68 3.59 -43.60
N GLU A 456 -4.54 3.34 -44.24
CA GLU A 456 -4.47 2.33 -45.31
C GLU A 456 -4.67 0.91 -44.79
N LYS A 457 -4.23 0.64 -43.57
CA LYS A 457 -4.46 -0.66 -42.93
C LYS A 457 -5.94 -0.92 -42.69
N ILE A 458 -6.66 0.05 -42.10
CA ILE A 458 -8.11 -0.06 -41.87
C ILE A 458 -8.84 -0.35 -43.19
N ILE A 459 -8.48 0.35 -44.27
CA ILE A 459 -9.08 0.13 -45.60
C ILE A 459 -8.72 -1.27 -46.14
N SER A 460 -7.46 -1.69 -46.01
CA SER A 460 -7.00 -3.01 -46.48
C SER A 460 -7.68 -4.16 -45.74
N ASP A 461 -7.81 -4.06 -44.41
CA ASP A 461 -8.43 -5.10 -43.59
C ASP A 461 -9.95 -5.19 -43.85
N GLN A 462 -10.62 -4.05 -44.10
CA GLN A 462 -12.02 -4.02 -44.56
C GLN A 462 -12.20 -4.70 -45.92
N GLN A 463 -11.30 -4.44 -46.88
CA GLN A 463 -11.38 -5.03 -48.23
C GLN A 463 -11.09 -6.54 -48.24
N LYS A 464 -10.19 -7.02 -47.38
CA LYS A 464 -9.78 -8.43 -47.32
C LYS A 464 -10.64 -9.28 -46.38
N GLY A 465 -11.43 -8.67 -45.51
CA GLY A 465 -12.27 -9.36 -44.52
C GLY A 465 -11.49 -10.14 -43.44
N LYS A 466 -10.16 -9.95 -43.37
CA LYS A 466 -9.26 -10.59 -42.40
C LYS A 466 -8.23 -9.57 -41.92
N GLN A 467 -8.13 -9.42 -40.59
CA GLN A 467 -7.11 -8.57 -39.96
C GLN A 467 -5.73 -9.19 -40.15
N SER A 468 -4.85 -8.46 -40.82
CA SER A 468 -3.43 -8.84 -40.96
C SER A 468 -2.61 -8.28 -39.81
N SER A 469 -1.54 -8.99 -39.39
CA SER A 469 -0.67 -8.49 -38.34
C SER A 469 -0.04 -7.15 -38.79
N LEU A 470 0.10 -6.19 -37.88
CA LEU A 470 0.71 -4.88 -38.21
C LEU A 470 2.13 -5.05 -38.76
N SER A 471 2.89 -6.02 -38.22
CA SER A 471 4.24 -6.35 -38.68
C SER A 471 4.29 -6.75 -40.16
N ASP A 472 3.34 -7.56 -40.61
CA ASP A 472 3.30 -8.02 -42.02
C ASP A 472 2.80 -6.90 -42.95
N PHE A 473 1.80 -6.13 -42.50
CA PHE A 473 1.27 -5.00 -43.26
C PHE A 473 2.32 -3.89 -43.43
N PHE A 474 3.10 -3.59 -42.38
CA PHE A 474 4.06 -2.48 -42.36
C PHE A 474 5.09 -2.56 -43.48
N LEU A 475 5.67 -3.73 -43.76
CA LEU A 475 6.59 -3.89 -44.88
C LEU A 475 5.87 -3.77 -46.23
N SER A 476 4.70 -4.39 -46.37
CA SER A 476 3.92 -4.38 -47.62
C SER A 476 3.48 -2.97 -48.02
N PHE A 477 3.18 -2.10 -47.04
CA PHE A 477 2.84 -0.70 -47.27
C PHE A 477 3.99 0.05 -47.96
N PHE A 478 5.22 -0.06 -47.44
CA PHE A 478 6.37 0.62 -48.03
C PHE A 478 6.80 0.02 -49.38
N GLN A 479 6.65 -1.29 -49.56
CA GLN A 479 6.88 -1.94 -50.85
C GLN A 479 5.92 -1.43 -51.91
N LYS A 480 4.62 -1.30 -51.58
CA LYS A 480 3.60 -0.77 -52.50
C LYS A 480 3.82 0.70 -52.84
N LYS A 481 4.21 1.52 -51.85
CA LYS A 481 4.31 2.98 -52.01
C LYS A 481 5.63 3.46 -52.61
N TYR A 482 6.75 2.79 -52.30
CA TYR A 482 8.10 3.25 -52.68
C TYR A 482 8.94 2.19 -53.40
N GLY A 483 8.40 1.00 -53.64
CA GLY A 483 9.10 -0.11 -54.28
C GLY A 483 9.98 -0.92 -53.33
N GLU A 484 10.33 -2.15 -53.75
CA GLU A 484 11.05 -3.12 -52.90
C GLU A 484 12.44 -2.64 -52.47
N SER A 485 13.16 -1.93 -53.34
CA SER A 485 14.52 -1.45 -53.06
C SER A 485 14.58 -0.37 -51.97
N ALA A 486 13.55 0.48 -51.86
CA ALA A 486 13.51 1.56 -50.88
C ALA A 486 12.71 1.20 -49.62
N ALA A 487 11.94 0.12 -49.62
CA ALA A 487 11.07 -0.25 -48.49
C ALA A 487 11.85 -0.46 -47.18
N PHE A 488 13.04 -1.07 -47.26
CA PHE A 488 13.90 -1.25 -46.09
C PHE A 488 14.48 0.07 -45.58
N ASP A 489 14.83 1.03 -46.45
CA ASP A 489 15.25 2.38 -46.05
C ASP A 489 14.21 3.06 -45.16
N TRP A 490 12.93 2.95 -45.54
CA TRP A 490 11.82 3.57 -44.81
C TRP A 490 11.48 2.84 -43.50
N THR A 491 11.39 1.52 -43.53
CA THR A 491 11.06 0.72 -42.33
C THR A 491 12.11 0.86 -41.24
N TYR A 492 13.40 0.84 -41.59
CA TYR A 492 14.48 1.10 -40.62
C TYR A 492 14.47 2.54 -40.10
N SER A 493 14.30 3.53 -40.98
CA SER A 493 14.24 4.93 -40.57
C SER A 493 13.10 5.18 -39.58
N ILE A 494 11.91 4.64 -39.83
CA ILE A 494 10.76 4.81 -38.94
C ILE A 494 10.96 4.02 -37.65
N TYR A 495 11.42 2.77 -37.73
CA TYR A 495 11.65 1.94 -36.55
C TYR A 495 12.66 2.54 -35.57
N GLU A 496 13.77 3.11 -36.07
CA GLU A 496 14.74 3.78 -35.20
C GLU A 496 14.20 5.13 -34.66
N ASN A 497 13.38 5.86 -35.42
CA ASN A 497 12.68 7.05 -34.90
C ASN A 497 11.68 6.69 -33.79
N LEU A 498 10.91 5.62 -33.96
CA LEU A 498 9.94 5.14 -32.96
C LEU A 498 10.60 4.73 -31.65
N LYS A 499 11.81 4.17 -31.71
CA LYS A 499 12.59 3.82 -30.50
C LYS A 499 13.05 5.02 -29.69
N LEU A 500 13.32 6.14 -30.35
CA LEU A 500 13.81 7.36 -29.71
C LEU A 500 12.69 8.14 -29.03
N PHE A 501 11.56 8.34 -29.73
CA PHE A 501 10.47 9.19 -29.24
C PHE A 501 9.47 8.45 -28.34
N ARG A 502 9.92 8.01 -27.16
CA ARG A 502 9.06 7.30 -26.19
C ARG A 502 8.06 8.21 -25.49
N SER A 503 8.32 9.51 -25.39
CA SER A 503 7.39 10.46 -24.77
C SER A 503 6.11 10.67 -25.58
N ASN A 504 6.11 10.32 -26.87
CA ASN A 504 4.95 10.48 -27.72
C ASN A 504 4.09 9.21 -27.67
N GLU A 505 2.91 9.31 -27.04
CA GLU A 505 1.99 8.18 -26.85
C GLU A 505 1.64 7.45 -28.15
N MET A 506 1.43 8.18 -29.25
CA MET A 506 1.06 7.57 -30.53
C MET A 506 2.22 6.79 -31.15
N MET A 507 3.45 7.30 -31.06
CA MET A 507 4.64 6.57 -31.52
C MET A 507 4.93 5.35 -30.63
N ALA A 508 4.81 5.51 -29.32
CA ALA A 508 5.01 4.43 -28.35
C ALA A 508 3.98 3.31 -28.55
N LEU A 509 2.69 3.65 -28.68
CA LEU A 509 1.62 2.70 -28.95
C LEU A 509 1.85 1.97 -30.28
N PHE A 510 2.21 2.70 -31.34
CA PHE A 510 2.53 2.10 -32.64
C PHE A 510 3.68 1.08 -32.53
N LEU A 511 4.77 1.44 -31.85
CA LEU A 511 5.92 0.54 -31.66
C LEU A 511 5.54 -0.70 -30.86
N ASN A 512 4.73 -0.54 -29.81
CA ASN A 512 4.27 -1.64 -28.98
C ASN A 512 3.40 -2.63 -29.75
N VAL A 513 2.51 -2.13 -30.61
CA VAL A 513 1.71 -2.98 -31.51
C VAL A 513 2.59 -3.61 -32.60
N LEU A 514 3.54 -2.85 -33.16
CA LEU A 514 4.46 -3.34 -34.21
C LEU A 514 5.39 -4.47 -33.70
N THR A 515 5.75 -4.43 -32.42
CA THR A 515 6.60 -5.44 -31.77
C THR A 515 5.81 -6.62 -31.18
N GLY A 516 4.48 -6.53 -31.15
CA GLY A 516 3.60 -7.55 -30.59
C GLY A 516 3.50 -7.53 -29.07
N ASN A 517 3.93 -6.46 -28.41
CA ASN A 517 3.79 -6.29 -26.96
C ASN A 517 2.34 -5.95 -26.56
N VAL A 518 1.62 -5.26 -27.44
CA VAL A 518 0.24 -4.81 -27.23
C VAL A 518 -0.61 -5.26 -28.42
N ASP A 519 -1.83 -5.71 -28.14
CA ASP A 519 -2.78 -6.08 -29.19
C ASP A 519 -3.28 -4.85 -29.94
N GLU A 520 -3.52 -5.03 -31.23
CA GLU A 520 -4.03 -3.96 -32.10
C GLU A 520 -5.42 -3.46 -31.68
N GLY A 521 -6.22 -4.28 -31.01
CA GLY A 521 -7.52 -3.89 -30.45
C GLY A 521 -7.44 -2.68 -29.51
N VAL A 522 -6.31 -2.47 -28.84
CA VAL A 522 -6.09 -1.30 -27.97
C VAL A 522 -6.08 0.00 -28.77
N TYR A 523 -5.44 0.00 -29.94
CA TYR A 523 -5.46 1.17 -30.83
C TYR A 523 -6.88 1.47 -31.33
N HIS A 524 -7.63 0.43 -31.72
CA HIS A 524 -9.01 0.59 -32.16
C HIS A 524 -9.95 1.03 -31.02
N SER A 525 -9.73 0.57 -29.79
CA SER A 525 -10.45 1.02 -28.59
C SER A 525 -10.19 2.50 -28.32
N HIS A 526 -8.93 2.93 -28.30
CA HIS A 526 -8.58 4.34 -28.13
C HIS A 526 -9.19 5.20 -29.23
N LEU A 527 -9.18 4.73 -30.48
CA LEU A 527 -9.80 5.45 -31.59
C LEU A 527 -11.34 5.53 -31.44
N LEU A 528 -11.98 4.48 -30.94
CA LEU A 528 -13.41 4.47 -30.65
C LEU A 528 -13.76 5.41 -29.51
N GLU A 529 -13.01 5.40 -28.42
CA GLU A 529 -13.16 6.30 -27.28
C GLU A 529 -12.99 7.76 -27.71
N LEU A 530 -11.95 8.08 -28.50
CA LEU A 530 -11.75 9.41 -29.06
C LEU A 530 -12.91 9.83 -29.97
N ASN A 531 -13.44 8.92 -30.80
CA ASN A 531 -14.58 9.22 -31.64
C ASN A 531 -15.87 9.41 -30.84
N ASN A 532 -16.07 8.64 -29.76
CA ASN A 532 -17.20 8.81 -28.86
C ASN A 532 -17.11 10.13 -28.11
N LEU A 533 -15.94 10.46 -27.57
CA LEU A 533 -15.69 11.76 -26.94
C LEU A 533 -15.92 12.89 -27.94
N LEU A 534 -15.40 12.79 -29.16
CA LEU A 534 -15.62 13.79 -30.20
C LEU A 534 -17.11 13.96 -30.52
N LYS A 535 -17.89 12.87 -30.57
CA LYS A 535 -19.35 12.94 -30.77
C LYS A 535 -20.03 13.67 -29.62
N GLU A 536 -19.73 13.32 -28.37
CA GLU A 536 -20.30 14.00 -27.20
C GLU A 536 -19.93 15.49 -27.17
N LEU A 537 -18.68 15.84 -27.48
CA LEU A 537 -18.24 17.23 -27.59
C LEU A 537 -18.94 17.97 -28.74
N THR A 538 -19.21 17.28 -29.86
CA THR A 538 -19.97 17.87 -30.98
C THR A 538 -21.45 18.07 -30.61
N ILE A 539 -22.03 17.20 -29.78
CA ILE A 539 -23.40 17.37 -29.27
C ILE A 539 -23.46 18.53 -28.27
N ALA A 540 -22.45 18.68 -27.42
CA ALA A 540 -22.33 19.78 -26.47
C ALA A 540 -22.11 21.14 -27.17
N ASP A 541 -21.45 21.16 -28.34
CA ASP A 541 -21.26 22.34 -29.17
C ASP A 541 -22.52 22.66 -29.99
N THR A 542 -23.58 23.09 -29.29
CA THR A 542 -24.88 23.41 -29.91
C THR A 542 -24.78 24.50 -30.98
N GLU A 543 -23.73 25.32 -30.94
CA GLU A 543 -23.51 26.44 -31.86
C GLU A 543 -22.56 26.09 -33.03
N ASN A 544 -21.98 24.87 -33.05
CA ASN A 544 -20.96 24.41 -34.02
C ASN A 544 -19.78 25.38 -34.18
N THR A 545 -19.36 26.01 -33.09
CA THR A 545 -18.27 27.00 -33.10
C THR A 545 -16.88 26.35 -33.02
N GLY A 546 -16.82 25.06 -32.69
CA GLY A 546 -15.59 24.31 -32.44
C GLY A 546 -14.93 24.66 -31.11
N GLN A 547 -15.64 25.36 -30.21
CA GLN A 547 -15.17 25.79 -28.90
C GLN A 547 -16.23 25.47 -27.83
N LEU A 548 -15.81 24.95 -26.69
CA LEU A 548 -16.66 24.67 -25.54
C LEU A 548 -16.16 25.47 -24.34
N THR A 549 -17.08 26.01 -23.54
CA THR A 549 -16.72 26.62 -22.24
C THR A 549 -16.40 25.54 -21.21
N GLU A 550 -15.66 25.88 -20.16
CA GLU A 550 -15.31 24.95 -19.08
C GLU A 550 -16.55 24.33 -18.41
N GLU A 551 -17.64 25.10 -18.32
CA GLU A 551 -18.95 24.66 -17.81
C GLU A 551 -19.68 23.68 -18.74
N GLN A 552 -19.37 23.68 -20.03
CA GLN A 552 -19.92 22.73 -21.01
C GLN A 552 -19.06 21.46 -21.14
N PHE A 553 -17.82 21.51 -20.64
CA PHE A 553 -16.87 20.39 -20.68
C PHE A 553 -16.93 19.51 -19.42
N MET A 554 -17.28 20.10 -18.27
CA MET A 554 -17.50 19.43 -16.99
C MET A 554 -18.92 18.90 -16.87
#